data_AF-A0A149VF10-F1
#
_entry.id   AF-A0A149VF10-F1
#
_cell.length_a   1.000
_cell.length_b   1.000
_cell.length_c   1.000
_cell.angle_alpha   90.00
_cell.angle_beta   90.00
_cell.angle_gamma   90.00
#
_symmetry.space_group_name_H-M   'P 1'
#
loop_
_entity.id
_entity.type
_entity.pdbx_description
1 polymer ?
#
loop_
_entity_poly.entity_id
_entity_poly.type
_entity_poly.pdbx_seq_one_letter_code
_entity_poly.pdbx_strand_id
1 'polypeptide(L)'
;MQESAPEYAWFDDGRGRQVFRRVHKPNLHRSDLPCPMLITDTIEPMQSMADGNFYTSKQALRRTYRADGNPQGKEFVEVGNDQKPHEQKRGSYMRDPKKSRDTIEKAMAAVDRGEGMQA
;
A
#
# COMPACT_ATOMS: atom_id res chain seq x y z
N MET A 1 9.05 16.70 20.13
CA MET A 1 9.66 17.35 18.95
C MET A 1 8.80 18.56 18.63
N GLN A 2 9.32 19.79 18.72
CA GLN A 2 8.57 20.99 18.34
C GLN A 2 8.56 21.07 16.81
N GLU A 3 7.37 20.98 16.21
CA GLU A 3 7.17 21.26 14.80
C GLU A 3 7.34 22.77 14.58
N SER A 4 8.51 23.17 14.09
CA SER A 4 8.73 24.55 13.64
C SER A 4 7.82 24.87 12.47
N ALA A 5 7.19 26.04 12.47
CA ALA A 5 6.36 26.51 11.35
C ALA A 5 7.11 26.40 10.00
N PRO A 6 6.40 26.07 8.90
CA PRO A 6 7.02 25.96 7.59
C PRO A 6 7.54 27.33 7.13
N GLU A 7 8.82 27.38 6.75
CA GLU A 7 9.47 28.55 6.18
C GLU A 7 9.03 28.77 4.73
N TYR A 8 8.85 30.01 4.31
CA TYR A 8 8.47 30.38 2.94
C TYR A 8 9.46 31.39 2.37
N ALA A 9 9.77 31.25 1.08
CA ALA A 9 10.69 32.13 0.37
C ALA A 9 10.24 32.41 -1.06
N TRP A 10 10.78 33.49 -1.65
CA TRP A 10 10.65 33.78 -3.06
C TRP A 10 11.68 32.97 -3.86
N PHE A 11 11.21 32.24 -4.87
CA PHE A 11 12.05 31.50 -5.80
C PHE A 11 11.95 32.14 -7.19
N ASP A 12 13.09 32.41 -7.81
CA ASP A 12 13.15 32.80 -9.22
C ASP A 12 13.02 31.56 -10.11
N ASP A 13 12.07 31.57 -11.05
CA ASP A 13 11.85 30.47 -11.99
C ASP A 13 12.77 30.51 -13.22
N GLY A 14 13.70 31.47 -13.27
CA GLY A 14 14.66 31.66 -14.35
C GLY A 14 14.06 32.28 -15.62
N ARG A 15 12.79 32.68 -15.60
CA ARG A 15 12.07 33.32 -16.72
C ARG A 15 11.64 34.74 -16.37
N GLY A 16 12.27 35.35 -15.37
CA GLY A 16 11.96 36.69 -14.88
C GLY A 16 10.71 36.75 -14.01
N ARG A 17 10.19 35.60 -13.56
CA ARG A 17 9.04 35.51 -12.68
C ARG A 17 9.46 34.88 -11.35
N GLN A 18 8.96 35.45 -10.26
CA GLN A 18 9.20 34.93 -8.92
C GLN A 18 7.94 34.28 -8.37
N VAL A 19 8.10 33.16 -7.67
CA VAL A 19 7.02 32.43 -7.02
C VAL A 19 7.31 32.29 -5.53
N PHE A 20 6.34 32.68 -4.70
CA PHE A 20 6.41 32.51 -3.26
C PHE A 20 5.96 31.10 -2.89
N ARG A 21 6.87 30.27 -2.36
CA ARG A 21 6.59 28.85 -2.06
C ARG A 21 7.20 28.44 -0.73
N ARG A 22 6.68 27.34 -0.18
CA ARG A 22 7.22 26.71 1.03
C ARG A 22 8.61 26.17 0.75
N VAL A 23 9.57 26.52 1.61
CA VAL A 23 10.92 25.95 1.62
C VAL A 23 10.85 24.58 2.28
N HIS A 24 11.18 23.53 1.54
CA HIS A 24 11.38 22.23 2.14
C HIS A 24 12.72 22.24 2.89
N LYS A 25 12.70 21.80 4.15
CA LYS A 25 13.95 21.59 4.87
C LYS A 25 14.78 20.53 4.13
N PRO A 26 16.09 20.76 3.93
CA PRO A 26 16.93 19.79 3.26
C PRO A 26 16.91 18.48 4.05
N ASN A 27 16.67 17.38 3.36
CA ASN A 27 16.80 16.07 3.98
C ASN A 27 18.29 15.71 4.05
N LEU A 28 18.92 15.83 5.22
CA LEU A 28 20.35 15.52 5.39
C LEU A 28 20.71 14.06 5.02
N HIS A 29 19.73 13.17 4.94
CA HIS A 29 19.91 11.77 4.59
C HIS A 29 19.64 11.44 3.13
N ARG A 30 19.16 12.40 2.30
CA ARG A 30 18.77 12.13 0.91
C ARG A 30 19.01 13.33 0.00
N SER A 31 19.45 13.06 -1.22
CA SER A 31 19.54 14.09 -2.27
C SER A 31 18.15 14.64 -2.63
N ASP A 32 18.04 15.96 -2.80
CA ASP A 32 16.85 16.64 -3.33
C ASP A 32 16.70 16.48 -4.85
N LEU A 33 17.71 15.90 -5.51
CA LEU A 33 17.61 15.53 -6.91
C LEU A 33 16.70 14.31 -7.08
N PRO A 34 15.95 14.21 -8.19
CA PRO A 34 15.21 13.01 -8.51
C PRO A 34 16.18 11.84 -8.62
N CYS A 35 16.19 10.96 -7.63
CA CYS A 35 16.95 9.72 -7.62
C CYS A 35 15.98 8.58 -7.91
N PRO A 36 15.76 8.21 -9.18
CA PRO A 36 14.85 7.13 -9.53
C PRO A 36 15.39 5.83 -8.95
N MET A 37 14.49 5.02 -8.37
CA MET A 37 14.83 3.67 -7.98
C MET A 37 14.94 2.82 -9.25
N LEU A 38 16.13 2.26 -9.49
CA LEU A 38 16.34 1.34 -10.60
C LEU A 38 16.11 -0.09 -10.11
N ILE A 39 15.22 -0.82 -10.80
CA ILE A 39 15.02 -2.25 -10.59
C ILE A 39 15.71 -2.97 -11.73
N THR A 40 16.76 -3.74 -11.42
CA THR A 40 17.51 -4.50 -12.42
C THR A 40 16.77 -5.77 -12.84
N ASP A 41 17.02 -6.20 -14.08
CA ASP A 41 16.49 -7.45 -14.62
C ASP A 41 17.26 -8.68 -14.12
N THR A 42 18.48 -8.50 -13.63
CA THR A 42 19.33 -9.59 -13.14
C THR A 42 18.75 -10.21 -11.86
N ILE A 43 18.80 -11.54 -11.80
CA ILE A 43 18.47 -12.36 -10.62
C ILE A 43 19.56 -13.36 -10.35
N GLU A 44 19.60 -13.83 -9.10
CA GLU A 44 20.30 -15.06 -8.77
C GLU A 44 19.80 -16.20 -9.68
N PRO A 45 20.71 -17.08 -10.16
CA PRO A 45 20.33 -18.19 -11.02
C PRO A 45 19.17 -19.00 -10.42
N MET A 46 18.02 -18.95 -11.09
CA MET A 46 16.80 -19.59 -10.63
C MET A 46 16.32 -20.60 -11.67
N GLN A 47 15.95 -21.79 -11.19
CA GLN A 47 15.35 -22.80 -12.06
C GLN A 47 13.86 -22.48 -12.27
N SER A 48 13.47 -22.39 -13.53
CA SER A 48 12.06 -22.29 -13.92
C SER A 48 11.37 -23.64 -13.75
N MET A 49 10.22 -23.64 -13.07
CA MET A 49 9.40 -24.85 -12.90
C MET A 49 8.55 -25.17 -14.14
N ALA A 50 8.47 -24.27 -15.12
CA ALA A 50 7.74 -24.49 -16.36
C ALA A 50 8.56 -25.33 -17.35
N ASP A 51 9.85 -25.08 -17.50
CA ASP A 51 10.72 -25.72 -18.50
C ASP A 51 11.97 -26.40 -17.91
N GLY A 52 12.25 -26.23 -16.61
CA GLY A 52 13.38 -26.85 -15.91
C GLY A 52 14.73 -26.16 -16.13
N ASN A 53 14.79 -25.08 -16.91
CA ASN A 53 16.04 -24.38 -17.22
C ASN A 53 16.38 -23.32 -16.16
N PHE A 54 17.67 -23.00 -16.02
CA PHE A 54 18.16 -21.95 -15.13
C PHE A 54 18.24 -20.61 -15.86
N TYR A 55 17.73 -19.55 -15.22
CA TYR A 55 17.70 -18.19 -15.75
C TYR A 55 18.34 -17.20 -14.78
N THR A 56 19.05 -16.21 -15.34
CA THR A 56 19.65 -15.07 -14.62
C THR A 56 18.96 -13.74 -14.92
N SER A 57 17.92 -13.76 -15.76
CA SER A 57 17.10 -12.61 -16.16
C SER A 57 15.64 -12.84 -15.77
N LYS A 58 15.02 -11.86 -15.12
CA LYS A 58 13.59 -11.90 -14.74
C LYS A 58 12.72 -11.94 -15.98
N GLN A 59 13.05 -11.15 -17.00
CA GLN A 59 12.33 -11.12 -18.25
C GLN A 59 12.35 -12.48 -18.95
N ALA A 60 13.53 -13.13 -19.01
CA ALA A 60 13.66 -14.45 -19.61
C ALA A 60 12.86 -15.50 -18.84
N LEU A 61 12.94 -15.51 -17.51
CA LEU A 61 12.14 -16.37 -16.65
C LEU A 61 10.63 -16.14 -16.87
N ARG A 62 10.17 -14.89 -16.90
CA ARG A 62 8.75 -14.54 -17.11
C ARG A 62 8.20 -14.98 -18.45
N ARG A 63 9.07 -15.06 -19.46
CA ARG A 63 8.66 -15.56 -20.77
C ARG A 63 8.22 -17.02 -20.68
N THR A 64 8.82 -17.83 -19.80
CA THR A 64 8.41 -19.23 -19.59
C THR A 64 7.05 -19.35 -18.92
N TYR A 65 6.52 -18.30 -18.31
CA TYR A 65 5.17 -18.35 -17.73
C TYR A 65 4.06 -18.14 -18.76
N ARG A 66 4.38 -17.67 -19.96
CA ARG A 66 3.41 -17.53 -21.03
C ARG A 66 3.22 -18.85 -21.78
N ALA A 67 2.03 -19.04 -22.34
CA ALA A 67 1.68 -20.23 -23.11
C ALA A 67 2.59 -20.48 -24.32
N ASP A 68 3.16 -19.43 -24.93
CA ASP A 68 4.11 -19.55 -26.05
C ASP A 68 5.55 -19.85 -25.61
N GLY A 69 5.85 -19.67 -24.32
CA GLY A 69 7.20 -19.78 -23.78
C GLY A 69 7.47 -21.05 -22.99
N ASN A 70 6.49 -21.95 -22.84
CA ASN A 70 6.66 -23.20 -22.11
C ASN A 70 6.17 -24.44 -22.87
N PRO A 71 6.73 -25.63 -22.56
CA PRO A 71 6.34 -26.87 -23.22
C PRO A 71 4.91 -27.30 -22.92
N GLN A 72 4.28 -26.79 -21.86
CA GLN A 72 2.91 -27.14 -21.47
C GLN A 72 1.85 -26.36 -22.27
N GLY A 73 2.22 -25.29 -22.97
CA GLY A 73 1.27 -24.44 -23.69
C GLY A 73 0.27 -23.73 -22.78
N LYS A 74 0.61 -23.50 -21.50
CA LYS A 74 -0.29 -22.95 -20.48
C LYS A 74 0.24 -21.65 -19.94
N GLU A 75 -0.66 -20.75 -19.56
CA GLU A 75 -0.29 -19.50 -18.89
C GLU A 75 -0.22 -19.73 -17.37
N PHE A 76 0.90 -19.35 -16.77
CA PHE A 76 1.15 -19.41 -15.34
C PHE A 76 1.16 -18.00 -14.74
N VAL A 77 0.63 -17.87 -13.53
CA VAL A 77 0.60 -16.60 -12.78
C VAL A 77 1.70 -16.62 -11.73
N GLU A 78 2.56 -15.60 -11.73
CA GLU A 78 3.54 -15.40 -10.64
C GLU A 78 2.81 -15.05 -9.35
N VAL A 79 2.89 -15.96 -8.37
CA VAL A 79 2.39 -15.70 -7.01
C VAL A 79 3.58 -15.31 -6.13
N GLY A 80 3.54 -14.15 -5.48
CA GLY A 80 4.65 -13.72 -4.62
C GLY A 80 4.57 -12.32 -4.03
N ASN A 81 3.74 -11.43 -4.60
CA ASN A 81 3.53 -10.09 -4.05
C ASN A 81 2.05 -9.73 -3.85
N ASP A 82 1.16 -10.73 -3.86
CA ASP A 82 -0.21 -10.49 -3.46
C ASP A 82 -0.18 -10.14 -1.97
N GLN A 83 -0.51 -8.89 -1.64
CA GLN A 83 -0.98 -8.61 -0.29
C GLN A 83 -2.13 -9.58 -0.06
N LYS A 84 -1.95 -10.54 0.85
CA LYS A 84 -3.07 -11.36 1.31
C LYS A 84 -4.22 -10.39 1.55
N PRO A 85 -5.41 -10.61 0.95
CA PRO A 85 -6.57 -9.77 1.22
C PRO A 85 -6.61 -9.58 2.72
N HIS A 86 -6.75 -8.34 3.19
CA HIS A 86 -6.69 -8.05 4.62
C HIS A 86 -7.77 -8.88 5.32
N GLU A 87 -7.39 -10.07 5.80
CA GLU A 87 -8.30 -10.98 6.45
C GLU A 87 -8.76 -10.24 7.68
N GLN A 88 -10.05 -9.89 7.70
CA GLN A 88 -10.64 -9.30 8.88
C GLN A 88 -10.36 -10.31 10.01
N LYS A 89 -9.63 -9.89 11.06
CA LYS A 89 -9.19 -10.78 12.17
C LYS A 89 -10.34 -11.52 12.88
N ARG A 90 -11.60 -11.18 12.54
CA ARG A 90 -12.83 -11.77 13.09
C ARG A 90 -13.68 -12.51 12.04
N GLY A 91 -13.13 -12.82 10.86
CA GLY A 91 -13.89 -13.34 9.72
C GLY A 91 -14.91 -12.32 9.19
N SER A 92 -15.83 -12.76 8.31
CA SER A 92 -16.97 -11.95 7.86
C SER A 92 -17.98 -11.78 8.99
N TYR A 93 -17.64 -10.95 9.99
CA TYR A 93 -18.55 -10.66 11.10
C TYR A 93 -19.70 -9.80 10.60
N MET A 94 -20.84 -10.45 10.33
CA MET A 94 -22.08 -9.75 10.04
C MET A 94 -22.76 -9.39 11.36
N ARG A 95 -22.94 -8.09 11.62
CA ARG A 95 -23.64 -7.58 12.81
C ARG A 95 -25.10 -8.09 12.79
N ASP A 96 -25.55 -8.72 13.86
CA ASP A 96 -26.96 -9.14 14.01
C ASP A 96 -27.85 -7.89 14.20
N PRO A 97 -28.74 -7.59 13.23
CA PRO A 97 -29.56 -6.39 13.28
C PRO A 97 -30.65 -6.45 14.36
N LYS A 98 -31.08 -7.64 14.79
CA LYS A 98 -32.11 -7.78 15.84
C LYS A 98 -31.53 -7.46 17.20
N LYS A 99 -30.43 -8.14 17.58
CA LYS A 99 -29.72 -7.85 18.84
C LYS A 99 -29.33 -6.39 18.98
N SER A 100 -28.94 -5.77 17.87
CA SER A 100 -28.59 -4.35 17.85
C SER A 100 -29.77 -3.45 18.20
N ARG A 101 -30.96 -3.73 17.66
CA ARG A 101 -32.19 -3.00 17.98
C ARG A 101 -32.60 -3.24 19.43
N ASP A 102 -32.60 -4.49 19.88
CA ASP A 102 -32.96 -4.84 21.25
C ASP A 102 -32.04 -4.15 22.28
N THR A 103 -30.75 -4.04 21.96
CA THR A 103 -29.78 -3.36 22.82
C THR A 103 -30.04 -1.85 22.87
N ILE A 104 -30.37 -1.24 21.72
CA ILE A 104 -30.71 0.19 21.63
C ILE A 104 -32.01 0.47 22.40
N GLU A 105 -33.05 -0.33 22.18
CA GLU A 105 -34.34 -0.20 22.86
C GLU A 105 -34.20 -0.36 24.37
N LYS A 106 -33.43 -1.35 24.83
CA LYS A 106 -33.11 -1.53 26.25
C LYS A 106 -32.36 -0.32 26.83
N ALA A 107 -31.42 0.25 26.07
CA ALA A 107 -30.68 1.43 26.50
C ALA A 107 -31.57 2.68 26.56
N MET A 108 -32.45 2.89 25.58
CA MET A 108 -33.42 3.98 25.58
C MET A 108 -34.38 3.85 26.77
N ALA A 109 -34.92 2.65 26.99
CA ALA A 109 -35.80 2.38 28.14
C ALA A 109 -35.09 2.57 29.48
N ALA A 110 -33.79 2.28 29.58
CA ALA A 110 -33.01 2.55 30.80
C ALA A 110 -32.81 4.06 31.05
N VAL A 111 -32.58 4.83 30.00
CA VAL A 111 -32.51 6.30 30.07
C VAL A 111 -33.86 6.88 30.48
N ASP A 112 -34.97 6.40 29.90
CA ASP A 112 -36.33 6.83 30.23
C ASP A 112 -36.72 6.48 31.68
N ARG A 113 -36.22 5.35 32.21
CA ARG A 113 -36.34 4.99 33.63
C ARG A 113 -35.44 5.82 34.56
N GLY A 114 -34.60 6.71 34.03
CA GLY A 114 -33.69 7.54 34.80
C GLY A 114 -32.43 6.83 35.29
N GLU A 115 -32.18 5.60 34.83
CA GLU A 115 -31.06 4.75 35.28
C GLU A 115 -29.69 5.21 34.73
N GLY A 116 -29.67 6.27 33.91
CA GLY A 116 -28.46 6.83 33.27
C GLY A 116 -28.04 8.23 33.74
N MET A 117 -28.76 8.85 34.69
CA MET A 117 -28.37 10.12 35.31
C MET A 117 -27.86 9.87 36.74
N GLN A 118 -26.66 9.30 36.85
CA GLN A 118 -25.82 9.53 38.03
C GLN A 118 -24.56 10.25 37.57
N ALA A 119 -24.42 11.49 38.03
CA ALA A 119 -23.17 12.23 38.04
C ALA A 119 -22.27 11.71 39.17
#